data_AF-A0A9D4RHQ7-F1
#
_entry.id   AF-A0A9D4RHQ7-F1
#
_cell.length_a   1.000
_cell.length_b   1.000
_cell.length_c   1.000
_cell.angle_alpha   90.00
_cell.angle_beta   90.00
_cell.angle_gamma   90.00
#
_symmetry.space_group_name_H-M   'P 1'
#
loop_
_entity.id
_entity.type
_entity.pdbx_description
1 polymer ?
#
loop_
_entity_poly.entity_id
_entity_poly.type
_entity_poly.pdbx_seq_one_letter_code
_entity_poly.pdbx_strand_id
1 'polypeptide(L)'
;MEVHYAQMTRVIDVGMRAPEEYLLIKPTVKFMFSRDPYAKVWSAYLDKYYLPDFWYQAAKYVVPKIRSNPSEKSTKCGHDVTFEEFVSFNYQFRNTKLNEHFVPTVWNCDPCTIDFDVLGKVESFRKDADLVLASVGLLGRIPEDKYLNQEITEIISLVEYNINIIQRLVNYNGQNRKCFDFVEICRRVWVVFQHNGYLGSTLPFPAETFLNIKSENEFKEKMIQTVINVRKATDTKTLKKWTSQREQSMRNAYNSLPKDLIENFKEMYSDDFEIFQYEKHPIWLKH
;
A
#
# COMPACT_ATOMS: atom_id res chain seq x y z
N MET A 1 -3.78 5.06 -5.98
CA MET A 1 -2.70 4.06 -6.08
C MET A 1 -2.18 3.68 -4.70
N GLU A 2 -2.90 2.74 -4.10
CA GLU A 2 -2.48 1.88 -2.98
C GLU A 2 -1.60 0.73 -3.51
N VAL A 3 -0.97 -0.05 -2.63
CA VAL A 3 0.01 -1.09 -2.99
C VAL A 3 -0.64 -2.29 -3.70
N HIS A 4 -1.97 -2.38 -3.70
CA HIS A 4 -2.73 -3.51 -4.23
C HIS A 4 -3.30 -3.37 -5.64
N TYR A 5 -3.06 -2.25 -6.34
CA TYR A 5 -3.73 -2.03 -7.62
C TYR A 5 -2.95 -2.50 -8.83
N ALA A 6 -2.65 -3.80 -8.83
CA ALA A 6 -2.54 -4.51 -10.08
C ALA A 6 -3.14 -5.91 -9.91
N GLN A 7 -4.38 -6.11 -10.38
CA GLN A 7 -4.75 -7.43 -10.89
C GLN A 7 -3.94 -7.65 -12.18
N MET A 8 -2.66 -8.01 -12.02
CA MET A 8 -1.84 -8.52 -13.13
C MET A 8 -2.36 -9.91 -13.48
N THR A 9 -3.31 -10.00 -14.41
CA THR A 9 -3.79 -11.26 -14.98
C THR A 9 -2.76 -11.95 -15.87
N ARG A 10 -1.64 -11.27 -16.19
CA ARG A 10 -0.45 -11.86 -16.81
C ARG A 10 0.81 -11.19 -16.27
N VAL A 11 1.49 -11.86 -15.34
CA VAL A 11 2.93 -11.73 -15.21
C VAL A 11 3.50 -12.64 -16.29
N ILE A 12 4.15 -12.08 -17.31
CA ILE A 12 5.17 -12.87 -18.01
C ILE A 12 6.24 -13.03 -16.94
N ASP A 13 6.30 -14.21 -16.32
CA ASP A 13 7.31 -14.51 -15.31
C ASP A 13 8.68 -14.48 -16.01
N VAL A 14 9.31 -13.31 -16.01
CA VAL A 14 10.71 -13.14 -16.36
C VAL A 14 11.47 -12.98 -15.05
N GLY A 15 11.42 -14.01 -14.21
CA GLY A 15 12.35 -14.15 -13.10
C GLY A 15 13.74 -14.42 -13.67
N MET A 16 14.59 -13.40 -13.72
CA MET A 16 16.01 -13.58 -14.02
C MET A 16 16.69 -14.18 -12.79
N ARG A 17 17.24 -15.39 -12.92
CA ARG A 17 17.74 -16.18 -11.78
C ARG A 17 19.27 -16.18 -11.68
N ALA A 18 20.00 -15.60 -12.64
CA ALA A 18 21.45 -15.57 -12.61
C ALA A 18 22.06 -14.26 -13.18
N PRO A 19 23.19 -13.78 -12.62
CA PRO A 19 23.92 -12.60 -13.12
C PRO A 19 24.38 -12.69 -14.58
N GLU A 20 24.53 -13.90 -15.13
CA GLU A 20 24.96 -14.11 -16.51
C GLU A 20 23.81 -13.89 -17.53
N GLU A 21 22.55 -13.86 -17.08
CA GLU A 21 21.37 -13.62 -17.93
C GLU A 21 21.18 -12.13 -18.28
N TYR A 22 21.81 -11.19 -17.56
CA TYR A 22 21.76 -9.74 -17.85
C TYR A 22 22.34 -9.39 -19.23
N LEU A 23 23.29 -10.19 -19.74
CA LEU A 23 23.96 -9.99 -21.03
C LEU A 23 23.19 -10.58 -22.23
N LEU A 24 22.15 -11.39 -21.99
CA LEU A 24 21.38 -12.09 -23.04
C LEU A 24 20.11 -11.37 -23.48
N ILE A 25 19.88 -10.17 -22.95
CA ILE A 25 18.71 -9.38 -23.29
C ILE A 25 18.91 -8.82 -24.72
N LYS A 26 18.10 -9.29 -25.67
CA LYS A 26 17.87 -8.66 -27.00
C LYS A 26 17.61 -7.14 -26.82
N PRO A 27 17.64 -6.26 -27.84
CA PRO A 27 17.30 -4.86 -27.62
C PRO A 27 15.85 -4.73 -27.11
N THR A 28 15.69 -4.70 -25.78
CA THR A 28 14.43 -4.53 -25.07
C THR A 28 14.55 -3.32 -24.20
N VAL A 29 13.50 -2.51 -24.17
CA VAL A 29 13.41 -1.36 -23.28
C VAL A 29 13.31 -1.85 -21.84
N LYS A 30 14.30 -1.49 -21.02
CA LYS A 30 14.36 -1.75 -19.58
C LYS A 30 13.79 -0.53 -18.86
N PHE A 31 12.82 -0.74 -17.99
CA PHE A 31 12.20 0.33 -17.23
C PHE A 31 12.07 -0.03 -15.76
N MET A 32 12.15 0.97 -14.90
CA MET A 32 11.94 0.84 -13.47
C MET A 32 10.97 1.93 -13.01
N PHE A 33 10.03 1.57 -12.14
CA PHE A 33 9.12 2.52 -11.53
C PHE A 33 9.30 2.49 -10.01
N SER A 34 9.40 3.67 -9.41
CA SER A 34 9.31 3.81 -7.96
C SER A 34 8.20 4.79 -7.60
N ARG A 35 7.89 4.83 -6.31
CA ARG A 35 6.91 5.73 -5.71
C ARG A 35 7.63 6.56 -4.67
N ASP A 36 7.11 7.75 -4.38
CA ASP A 36 7.63 8.56 -3.28
C ASP A 36 7.77 7.70 -2.01
N PRO A 37 8.97 7.61 -1.39
CA PRO A 37 9.19 6.72 -0.26
C PRO A 37 8.23 6.96 0.91
N TYR A 38 7.88 8.22 1.21
CA TYR A 38 6.93 8.53 2.27
C TYR A 38 5.55 7.94 1.95
N ALA A 39 5.08 8.16 0.72
CA ALA A 39 3.78 7.65 0.25
C ALA A 39 3.75 6.13 0.12
N LYS A 40 4.84 5.50 -0.33
CA LYS A 40 5.00 4.04 -0.44
C LYS A 40 4.85 3.38 0.92
N VAL A 41 5.60 3.82 1.91
CA VAL A 41 5.64 3.20 3.25
C VAL A 41 4.33 3.45 4.02
N TRP A 42 3.73 4.63 3.91
CA TRP A 42 2.43 4.90 4.52
C TRP A 42 1.32 4.01 3.92
N SER A 43 1.28 3.89 2.59
CA SER A 43 0.31 3.02 1.91
C SER A 43 0.51 1.56 2.29
N ALA A 44 1.76 1.10 2.32
CA ALA A 44 2.10 -0.26 2.72
C ALA A 44 1.65 -0.57 4.16
N TYR A 45 1.86 0.36 5.09
CA TYR A 45 1.36 0.21 6.46
C TYR A 45 -0.16 0.02 6.49
N LEU A 46 -0.92 0.91 5.83
CA LEU A 46 -2.38 0.85 5.83
C LEU A 46 -2.90 -0.46 5.24
N ASP A 47 -2.32 -0.87 4.10
CA ASP A 47 -2.80 -2.04 3.36
C ASP A 47 -2.41 -3.37 4.02
N LYS A 48 -1.24 -3.41 4.67
CA LYS A 48 -0.62 -4.67 5.12
C LYS A 48 -0.66 -4.89 6.63
N TYR A 49 -0.48 -3.83 7.42
CA TYR A 49 -0.34 -3.93 8.88
C TYR A 49 -1.55 -3.38 9.61
N TYR A 50 -2.12 -2.28 9.13
CA TYR A 50 -3.37 -1.77 9.67
C TYR A 50 -4.55 -2.68 9.28
N LEU A 51 -4.56 -3.14 8.03
CA LEU A 51 -5.46 -4.16 7.50
C LEU A 51 -4.85 -5.58 7.62
N PRO A 52 -5.67 -6.66 7.56
CA PRO A 52 -5.29 -7.96 8.09
C PRO A 52 -4.26 -8.78 7.29
N ASP A 53 -3.80 -8.31 6.13
CA ASP A 53 -2.99 -9.10 5.21
C ASP A 53 -1.72 -9.69 5.86
N PHE A 54 -0.92 -8.84 6.50
CA PHE A 54 0.38 -9.24 7.05
C PHE A 54 0.36 -9.45 8.57
N TRP A 55 -0.82 -9.43 9.20
CA TRP A 55 -0.99 -9.67 10.65
C TRP A 55 -0.23 -10.92 11.12
N TYR A 56 -0.31 -12.00 10.35
CA TYR A 56 0.32 -13.27 10.67
C TYR A 56 1.61 -13.57 9.91
N GLN A 57 1.83 -12.89 8.80
CA GLN A 57 3.01 -13.10 7.95
C GLN A 57 4.20 -12.31 8.47
N ALA A 58 3.99 -11.06 8.91
CA ALA A 58 5.06 -10.17 9.34
C ALA A 58 4.75 -9.49 10.69
N ALA A 59 3.55 -8.93 10.88
CA ALA A 59 3.22 -8.11 12.03
C ALA A 59 3.35 -8.83 13.38
N LYS A 60 2.99 -10.12 13.46
CA LYS A 60 3.20 -10.93 14.67
C LYS A 60 4.66 -11.04 15.10
N TYR A 61 5.61 -10.84 14.20
CA TYR A 61 7.05 -10.82 14.52
C TYR A 61 7.52 -9.44 14.94
N VAL A 62 6.87 -8.37 14.45
CA VAL A 62 7.13 -6.98 14.88
C VAL A 62 6.91 -6.85 16.39
N VAL A 63 5.74 -7.30 16.85
CA VAL A 63 5.29 -7.13 18.25
C VAL A 63 6.33 -7.60 19.28
N PRO A 64 6.81 -8.87 19.29
CA PRO A 64 7.79 -9.34 20.27
C PRO A 64 9.21 -8.80 20.06
N LYS A 65 9.52 -8.24 18.87
CA LYS A 65 10.85 -7.67 18.58
C LYS A 65 10.95 -6.20 18.97
N ILE A 66 9.85 -5.45 18.91
CA ILE A 66 9.82 -4.01 19.19
C ILE A 66 9.29 -3.72 20.60
N ARG A 67 8.29 -4.46 21.09
CA ARG A 67 7.69 -4.21 22.41
C ARG A 67 8.38 -5.01 23.51
N SER A 68 8.64 -4.37 24.65
CA SER A 68 9.21 -5.06 25.81
C SER A 68 8.22 -6.00 26.51
N ASN A 69 6.94 -5.62 26.61
CA ASN A 69 5.90 -6.39 27.32
C ASN A 69 4.59 -6.46 26.51
N PRO A 70 4.56 -7.17 25.37
CA PRO A 70 3.35 -7.27 24.55
C PRO A 70 2.29 -8.16 25.21
N SER A 71 1.02 -7.85 24.97
CA SER A 71 -0.07 -8.76 25.34
C SER A 71 0.00 -10.07 24.55
N GLU A 72 -0.56 -11.16 25.10
CA GLU A 72 -0.66 -12.43 24.39
C GLU A 72 -1.43 -12.26 23.06
N LYS A 73 -2.51 -11.46 23.07
CA LYS A 73 -3.29 -11.17 21.87
C LYS A 73 -2.44 -10.45 20.82
N SER A 74 -1.69 -9.42 21.20
CA SER A 74 -0.82 -8.68 20.28
C SER A 74 0.23 -9.59 19.65
N THR A 75 0.89 -10.43 20.46
CA THR A 75 1.92 -11.36 19.98
C THR A 75 1.34 -12.41 19.04
N LYS A 76 0.14 -12.92 19.35
CA LYS A 76 -0.52 -13.96 18.56
C LYS A 76 -1.14 -13.43 17.27
N CYS A 77 -1.71 -12.22 17.31
CA CYS A 77 -2.51 -11.69 16.23
C CYS A 77 -1.76 -10.67 15.36
N GLY A 78 -0.76 -9.94 15.88
CA GLY A 78 -0.08 -8.86 15.14
C GLY A 78 -0.98 -7.69 14.70
N HIS A 79 -2.24 -7.68 15.14
CA HIS A 79 -3.32 -6.80 14.65
C HIS A 79 -3.19 -5.32 15.02
N ASP A 80 -2.30 -4.99 15.95
CA ASP A 80 -2.23 -3.72 16.65
C ASP A 80 -0.84 -3.07 16.51
N VAL A 81 -0.06 -3.48 15.50
CA VAL A 81 1.21 -2.83 15.16
C VAL A 81 0.94 -1.38 14.73
N THR A 82 1.62 -0.43 15.36
CA THR A 82 1.49 0.99 15.03
C THR A 82 2.36 1.37 13.82
N PHE A 83 2.11 2.55 13.26
CA PHE A 83 2.96 3.05 12.16
C PHE A 83 4.41 3.23 12.59
N GLU A 84 4.66 3.72 13.80
CA GLU A 84 5.99 3.88 14.37
C GLU A 84 6.70 2.53 14.51
N GLU A 85 6.02 1.52 15.06
CA GLU A 85 6.58 0.18 15.21
C GLU A 85 6.89 -0.46 13.86
N PHE A 86 6.03 -0.24 12.86
CA PHE A 86 6.26 -0.70 11.49
C PHE A 86 7.50 -0.04 10.87
N VAL A 87 7.63 1.29 10.93
CA VAL A 87 8.80 2.00 10.37
C VAL A 87 10.09 1.59 11.11
N SER A 88 10.04 1.51 12.44
CA SER A 88 11.16 1.07 13.28
C SER A 88 11.60 -0.35 12.94
N PHE A 89 10.64 -1.26 12.80
CA PHE A 89 10.93 -2.64 12.41
C PHE A 89 11.55 -2.74 11.03
N ASN A 90 11.01 -2.02 10.04
CA ASN A 90 11.56 -2.03 8.68
C ASN A 90 13.03 -1.60 8.68
N TYR A 91 13.40 -0.58 9.44
CA TYR A 91 14.79 -0.14 9.54
C TYR A 91 15.68 -1.15 10.29
N GLN A 92 15.26 -1.59 11.49
CA GLN A 92 16.06 -2.48 12.33
C GLN A 92 16.28 -3.86 11.70
N PHE A 93 15.28 -4.36 10.98
CA PHE A 93 15.28 -5.69 10.37
C PHE A 93 15.39 -5.65 8.84
N ARG A 94 15.93 -4.56 8.28
CA ARG A 94 16.10 -4.33 6.83
C ARG A 94 16.89 -5.41 6.10
N ASN A 95 17.82 -6.08 6.78
CA ASN A 95 18.64 -7.15 6.22
C ASN A 95 18.03 -8.56 6.41
N THR A 96 16.74 -8.63 6.74
CA THR A 96 16.06 -9.91 6.99
C THR A 96 14.98 -10.14 5.93
N LYS A 97 14.67 -11.42 5.67
CA LYS A 97 13.55 -11.81 4.79
C LYS A 97 12.18 -11.30 5.28
N LEU A 98 12.08 -10.84 6.53
CA LEU A 98 10.85 -10.29 7.10
C LEU A 98 10.49 -8.92 6.51
N ASN A 99 11.41 -8.26 5.78
CA ASN A 99 11.20 -6.92 5.22
C ASN A 99 11.26 -6.86 3.68
N GLU A 100 11.27 -7.98 2.97
CA GLU A 100 11.50 -8.01 1.50
C GLU A 100 10.49 -7.17 0.68
N HIS A 101 9.30 -6.91 1.23
CA HIS A 101 8.24 -6.16 0.54
C HIS A 101 8.28 -4.65 0.75
N PHE A 102 9.02 -4.15 1.75
CA PHE A 102 9.00 -2.73 2.09
C PHE A 102 10.35 -2.05 1.94
N VAL A 103 11.40 -2.79 1.57
CA VAL A 103 12.71 -2.21 1.25
C VAL A 103 12.66 -1.19 0.10
N PRO A 104 13.66 -0.31 0.02
CA PRO A 104 13.87 0.59 -1.12
C PRO A 104 13.74 -0.14 -2.46
N THR A 105 13.14 0.53 -3.45
CA THR A 105 12.98 -0.03 -4.80
C THR A 105 14.33 -0.37 -5.42
N VAL A 106 15.33 0.47 -5.17
CA VAL A 106 16.71 0.27 -5.66
C VAL A 106 17.33 -1.04 -5.18
N TRP A 107 16.96 -1.57 -4.01
CA TRP A 107 17.51 -2.81 -3.47
C TRP A 107 16.94 -4.04 -4.17
N ASN A 108 15.74 -3.95 -4.73
CA ASN A 108 15.09 -5.05 -5.45
C ASN A 108 15.42 -5.05 -6.95
N CYS A 109 15.74 -3.89 -7.52
CA CYS A 109 15.94 -3.73 -8.96
C CYS A 109 17.40 -3.48 -9.36
N ASP A 110 18.30 -3.24 -8.39
CA ASP A 110 19.73 -3.01 -8.59
C ASP A 110 20.07 -2.13 -9.81
N PRO A 111 19.62 -0.86 -9.83
CA PRO A 111 19.85 0.04 -10.95
C PRO A 111 21.32 0.42 -11.14
N CYS A 112 22.19 0.07 -10.20
CA CYS A 112 23.63 0.25 -10.33
C CYS A 112 24.25 -0.78 -11.29
N THR A 113 23.64 -1.96 -11.45
CA THR A 113 24.11 -3.01 -12.37
C THR A 113 23.29 -3.10 -13.65
N ILE A 114 22.01 -2.70 -13.60
CA ILE A 114 21.12 -2.70 -14.76
C ILE A 114 21.02 -1.29 -15.34
N ASP A 115 21.44 -1.14 -16.60
CA ASP A 115 21.24 0.09 -17.36
C ASP A 115 19.76 0.21 -17.79
N PHE A 116 18.99 1.02 -17.09
CA PHE A 116 17.56 1.26 -17.34
C PHE A 116 17.35 2.41 -18.32
N ASP A 117 16.57 2.16 -19.37
CA ASP A 117 16.21 3.17 -20.39
C ASP A 117 15.18 4.19 -19.86
N VAL A 118 14.31 3.78 -18.92
CA VAL A 118 13.26 4.63 -18.36
C VAL A 118 13.17 4.47 -16.84
N LEU A 119 13.24 5.59 -16.13
CA LEU A 119 12.93 5.70 -14.71
C LEU A 119 11.60 6.46 -14.54
N GLY A 120 10.54 5.72 -14.22
CA GLY A 120 9.19 6.26 -14.04
C GLY A 120 8.83 6.45 -12.58
N LYS A 121 7.81 7.30 -12.34
CA LYS A 121 7.22 7.51 -11.02
C LYS A 121 5.78 7.01 -11.01
N VAL A 122 5.36 6.39 -9.91
CA VAL A 122 3.97 5.97 -9.74
C VAL A 122 3.02 7.18 -9.78
N GLU A 123 3.44 8.34 -9.28
CA GLU A 123 2.65 9.57 -9.33
C GLU A 123 2.34 10.05 -10.76
N SER A 124 3.23 9.76 -11.72
CA SER A 124 3.08 10.03 -13.15
C SER A 124 2.88 8.76 -13.99
N PHE A 125 2.44 7.65 -13.37
CA PHE A 125 2.46 6.31 -13.98
C PHE A 125 1.88 6.27 -15.38
N ARG A 126 0.71 6.88 -15.63
CA ARG A 126 0.08 6.88 -16.96
C ARG A 126 0.98 7.52 -18.02
N LYS A 127 1.50 8.71 -17.74
CA LYS A 127 2.37 9.45 -18.65
C LYS A 127 3.67 8.67 -18.90
N ASP A 128 4.25 8.12 -17.85
CA ASP A 128 5.54 7.43 -17.93
C ASP A 128 5.39 6.05 -18.62
N ALA A 129 4.28 5.36 -18.39
CA ALA A 129 3.92 4.13 -19.09
C ALA A 129 3.65 4.38 -20.58
N ASP A 130 2.99 5.49 -20.94
CA ASP A 130 2.78 5.87 -22.33
C ASP A 130 4.11 6.11 -23.06
N LEU A 131 5.12 6.68 -22.39
CA LEU A 131 6.47 6.84 -22.95
C LEU A 131 7.16 5.50 -23.18
N VAL A 132 7.07 4.56 -22.23
CA VAL A 132 7.58 3.19 -22.39
C VAL A 132 6.87 2.49 -23.55
N LEU A 133 5.55 2.59 -23.65
CA LEU A 133 4.79 1.97 -24.75
C LEU A 133 5.12 2.61 -26.10
N ALA A 134 5.35 3.92 -26.14
CA ALA A 134 5.76 4.63 -27.35
C ALA A 134 7.14 4.16 -27.84
N SER A 135 8.10 3.98 -26.95
CA SER A 135 9.47 3.56 -27.31
C SER A 135 9.53 2.15 -27.93
N VAL A 136 8.55 1.29 -27.62
CA VAL A 136 8.41 -0.06 -28.22
C VAL A 136 7.34 -0.14 -29.33
N GLY A 137 6.76 0.98 -29.77
CA GLY A 137 5.75 1.02 -30.83
C GLY A 137 4.39 0.39 -30.46
N LEU A 138 4.09 0.32 -29.15
CA LEU A 138 2.85 -0.23 -28.60
C LEU A 138 1.87 0.84 -28.08
N LEU A 139 2.23 2.12 -28.14
CA LEU A 139 1.32 3.21 -27.76
C LEU A 139 0.00 3.11 -28.54
N GLY A 140 -1.13 3.21 -27.82
CA GLY A 140 -2.46 3.08 -28.40
C GLY A 140 -2.91 1.66 -28.76
N ARG A 141 -2.06 0.64 -28.53
CA ARG A 141 -2.46 -0.78 -28.70
C ARG A 141 -3.12 -1.39 -27.47
N ILE A 142 -2.98 -0.75 -26.32
CA ILE A 142 -3.71 -1.11 -25.10
C ILE A 142 -5.04 -0.35 -25.14
N PRO A 143 -6.18 -1.05 -25.10
CA PRO A 143 -7.48 -0.40 -25.05
C PRO A 143 -7.54 0.51 -23.82
N GLU A 144 -7.77 1.79 -24.06
CA GLU A 144 -8.04 2.74 -23.00
C GLU A 144 -9.46 2.50 -22.52
N ASP A 145 -9.63 1.97 -21.31
CA ASP A 145 -10.96 1.81 -20.72
C ASP A 145 -11.47 3.19 -20.28
N LYS A 146 -12.06 3.91 -21.23
CA LYS A 146 -12.67 5.24 -21.01
C LYS A 146 -13.82 5.21 -19.99
N TYR A 147 -14.32 4.02 -19.63
CA TYR A 147 -15.40 3.84 -18.68
C TYR A 147 -14.90 3.37 -17.30
N LEU A 148 -13.60 3.06 -17.17
CA LEU A 148 -13.02 2.66 -15.89
C LEU A 148 -12.92 3.87 -14.96
N ASN A 149 -13.88 3.97 -14.04
CA ASN A 149 -13.77 4.89 -12.92
C ASN A 149 -12.75 4.32 -11.93
N GLN A 150 -11.49 4.73 -12.08
CA GLN A 150 -10.37 4.26 -11.26
C GLN A 150 -10.67 4.33 -9.75
N GLU A 151 -11.31 5.40 -9.28
CA GLU A 151 -11.66 5.53 -7.86
C GLU A 151 -12.65 4.45 -7.41
N ILE A 152 -13.66 4.16 -8.23
CA ILE A 152 -14.64 3.09 -7.94
C ILE A 152 -13.95 1.73 -7.98
N THR A 153 -13.08 1.48 -8.96
CA THR A 153 -12.31 0.23 -9.06
C THR A 153 -11.42 0.02 -7.85
N GLU A 154 -10.75 1.09 -7.39
CA GLU A 154 -9.93 1.07 -6.18
C GLU A 154 -10.80 0.73 -4.96
N ILE A 155 -11.93 1.42 -4.77
CA ILE A 155 -12.88 1.14 -3.68
C ILE A 155 -13.33 -0.32 -3.68
N ILE A 156 -13.80 -0.84 -4.82
CA ILE A 156 -14.27 -2.23 -4.94
C ILE A 156 -13.15 -3.20 -4.57
N SER A 157 -11.98 -3.03 -5.18
CA SER A 157 -10.83 -3.91 -5.00
C SER A 157 -10.34 -3.92 -3.56
N LEU A 158 -10.31 -2.78 -2.86
CA LEU A 158 -9.95 -2.69 -1.45
C LEU A 158 -10.90 -3.52 -0.58
N VAL A 159 -12.21 -3.36 -0.76
CA VAL A 159 -13.21 -4.13 0.00
C VAL A 159 -13.08 -5.61 -0.30
N GLU A 160 -13.07 -6.00 -1.58
CA GLU A 160 -13.04 -7.40 -1.98
C GLU A 160 -11.77 -8.11 -1.51
N TYR A 161 -10.61 -7.48 -1.69
CA TYR A 161 -9.33 -8.04 -1.25
C TYR A 161 -9.32 -8.28 0.25
N ASN A 162 -9.68 -7.26 1.04
CA ASN A 162 -9.58 -7.32 2.50
C ASN A 162 -10.62 -8.24 3.15
N ILE A 163 -11.70 -8.57 2.47
CA ILE A 163 -12.67 -9.54 2.97
C ILE A 163 -12.27 -10.95 2.56
N ASN A 164 -11.87 -11.14 1.30
CA ASN A 164 -11.39 -12.43 0.82
C ASN A 164 -10.13 -12.89 1.58
N ILE A 165 -9.26 -11.97 2.00
CA ILE A 165 -8.08 -12.34 2.78
C ILE A 165 -8.42 -12.88 4.17
N ILE A 166 -9.48 -12.38 4.81
CA ILE A 166 -9.93 -12.92 6.10
C ILE A 166 -10.35 -14.38 5.91
N GLN A 167 -11.12 -14.67 4.85
CA GLN A 167 -11.47 -16.06 4.51
C GLN A 167 -10.22 -16.90 4.31
N ARG A 168 -9.25 -16.40 3.54
CA ARG A 168 -8.01 -17.11 3.27
C ARG A 168 -7.26 -17.41 4.57
N LEU A 169 -7.04 -16.41 5.41
CA LEU A 169 -6.28 -16.55 6.65
C LEU A 169 -6.99 -17.48 7.63
N VAL A 170 -8.31 -17.36 7.77
CA VAL A 170 -9.09 -18.17 8.72
C VAL A 170 -9.32 -19.59 8.21
N ASN A 171 -9.86 -19.74 7.00
CA ASN A 171 -10.35 -21.03 6.50
C ASN A 171 -9.23 -21.89 5.90
N TYR A 172 -8.24 -21.28 5.24
CA TYR A 172 -7.17 -22.03 4.58
C TYR A 172 -5.90 -22.14 5.42
N ASN A 173 -5.53 -21.07 6.13
CA ASN A 173 -4.31 -21.05 6.93
C ASN A 173 -4.54 -21.42 8.41
N GLY A 174 -5.77 -21.78 8.79
CA GLY A 174 -6.13 -22.20 10.15
C GLY A 174 -5.86 -21.14 11.22
N GLN A 175 -5.84 -19.84 10.85
CA GLN A 175 -5.53 -18.78 11.80
C GLN A 175 -6.67 -18.61 12.82
N ASN A 176 -6.29 -18.14 14.01
CA ASN A 176 -7.22 -18.01 15.12
C ASN A 176 -8.30 -16.95 14.82
N ARG A 177 -9.55 -17.40 14.63
CA ARG A 177 -10.73 -16.54 14.41
C ARG A 177 -10.85 -15.40 15.42
N LYS A 178 -10.37 -15.56 16.65
CA LYS A 178 -10.40 -14.52 17.70
C LYS A 178 -9.56 -13.27 17.37
N CYS A 179 -8.66 -13.35 16.39
CA CYS A 179 -7.88 -12.21 15.93
C CYS A 179 -8.60 -11.40 14.85
N PHE A 180 -9.70 -11.92 14.28
CA PHE A 180 -10.45 -11.28 13.20
C PHE A 180 -11.85 -10.93 13.69
N ASP A 181 -11.95 -9.86 14.48
CA ASP A 181 -13.26 -9.28 14.78
C ASP A 181 -13.79 -8.58 13.53
N PHE A 182 -14.91 -9.09 13.02
CA PHE A 182 -15.42 -8.66 11.73
C PHE A 182 -15.79 -7.18 11.74
N VAL A 183 -16.50 -6.70 12.76
CA VAL A 183 -16.94 -5.30 12.87
C VAL A 183 -15.74 -4.37 12.98
N GLU A 184 -14.71 -4.76 13.73
CA GLU A 184 -13.46 -4.01 13.82
C GLU A 184 -12.75 -3.94 12.47
N ILE A 185 -12.70 -5.02 11.69
CA ILE A 185 -12.10 -4.98 10.35
C ILE A 185 -12.90 -4.06 9.43
N CYS A 186 -14.23 -4.07 9.51
CA CYS A 186 -15.08 -3.13 8.77
C CYS A 186 -14.76 -1.68 9.13
N ARG A 187 -14.59 -1.40 10.43
CA ARG A 187 -14.20 -0.09 10.94
C ARG A 187 -12.82 0.32 10.41
N ARG A 188 -11.86 -0.62 10.35
CA ARG A 188 -10.53 -0.36 9.81
C ARG A 188 -10.55 -0.08 8.32
N VAL A 189 -11.30 -0.85 7.53
CA VAL A 189 -11.52 -0.59 6.10
C VAL A 189 -12.12 0.81 5.89
N TRP A 190 -13.10 1.20 6.70
CA TRP A 190 -13.66 2.56 6.68
C TRP A 190 -12.60 3.63 6.95
N VAL A 191 -11.76 3.43 7.96
CA VAL A 191 -10.65 4.36 8.28
C VAL A 191 -9.62 4.42 7.14
N VAL A 192 -9.32 3.31 6.47
CA VAL A 192 -8.43 3.33 5.30
C VAL A 192 -9.04 4.13 4.16
N PHE A 193 -10.36 4.03 3.92
CA PHE A 193 -11.03 4.91 2.97
C PHE A 193 -10.92 6.39 3.33
N GLN A 194 -10.90 6.74 4.62
CA GLN A 194 -10.65 8.10 5.07
C GLN A 194 -9.20 8.52 4.83
N HIS A 195 -8.23 7.66 5.13
CA HIS A 195 -6.82 7.94 4.89
C HIS A 195 -6.48 8.07 3.40
N ASN A 196 -7.18 7.36 2.53
CA ASN A 196 -7.00 7.45 1.09
C ASN A 196 -7.84 8.54 0.42
N GLY A 197 -8.62 9.31 1.20
CA GLY A 197 -9.40 10.45 0.69
C GLY A 197 -10.67 10.04 -0.07
N TYR A 198 -11.09 8.77 0.03
CA TYR A 198 -12.37 8.34 -0.51
C TYR A 198 -13.55 8.81 0.35
N LEU A 199 -13.28 9.00 1.66
CA LEU A 199 -14.22 9.51 2.66
C LEU A 199 -13.60 10.67 3.45
N GLY A 200 -14.44 11.56 3.98
CA GLY A 200 -14.00 12.59 4.92
C GLY A 200 -13.56 12.01 6.26
N SER A 201 -12.48 12.53 6.84
CA SER A 201 -11.90 12.04 8.10
C SER A 201 -12.83 12.14 9.31
N THR A 202 -13.83 13.02 9.25
CA THR A 202 -14.80 13.22 10.32
C THR A 202 -16.08 12.41 10.15
N LEU A 203 -16.22 11.67 9.04
CA LEU A 203 -17.40 10.84 8.82
C LEU A 203 -17.39 9.63 9.76
N PRO A 204 -18.40 9.46 10.63
CA PRO A 204 -18.44 8.32 11.54
C PRO A 204 -18.65 7.02 10.77
N PHE A 205 -18.04 5.94 11.26
CA PHE A 205 -18.34 4.60 10.77
C PHE A 205 -19.81 4.24 11.07
N PRO A 206 -20.63 3.89 10.07
CA PRO A 206 -22.07 3.68 10.28
C PRO A 206 -22.33 2.25 10.82
N ALA A 207 -21.95 2.02 12.08
CA ALA A 207 -21.95 0.70 12.72
C ALA A 207 -23.28 -0.04 12.59
N GLU A 208 -24.41 0.65 12.76
CA GLU A 208 -25.76 0.08 12.65
C GLU A 208 -26.02 -0.59 11.30
N THR A 209 -25.43 -0.06 10.22
CA THR A 209 -25.55 -0.62 8.87
C THR A 209 -24.93 -2.01 8.77
N PHE A 210 -23.96 -2.31 9.64
CA PHE A 210 -23.16 -3.54 9.60
C PHE A 210 -23.47 -4.53 10.74
N LEU A 211 -24.34 -4.18 11.70
CA LEU A 211 -24.65 -5.03 12.88
C LEU A 211 -25.34 -6.36 12.52
N ASN A 212 -26.12 -6.40 11.43
CA ASN A 212 -26.99 -7.54 11.07
C ASN A 212 -26.57 -8.28 9.80
N ILE A 213 -25.33 -8.09 9.36
CA ILE A 213 -24.82 -8.70 8.14
C ILE A 213 -24.69 -10.21 8.35
N LYS A 214 -25.29 -10.97 7.44
CA LYS A 214 -25.42 -12.43 7.54
C LYS A 214 -24.38 -13.18 6.71
N SER A 215 -23.72 -12.49 5.79
CA SER A 215 -22.69 -13.08 4.94
C SER A 215 -21.63 -12.07 4.51
N GLU A 216 -20.46 -12.58 4.13
CA GLU A 216 -19.37 -11.75 3.63
C GLU A 216 -19.66 -11.11 2.26
N ASN A 217 -20.49 -11.74 1.42
CA ASN A 217 -20.91 -11.14 0.16
C ASN A 217 -21.85 -9.96 0.40
N GLU A 218 -22.84 -10.13 1.29
CA GLU A 218 -23.71 -9.04 1.74
C GLU A 218 -22.87 -7.89 2.31
N PHE A 219 -21.81 -8.21 3.06
CA PHE A 219 -20.87 -7.20 3.53
C PHE A 219 -20.18 -6.44 2.41
N LYS A 220 -19.53 -7.15 1.48
CA LYS A 220 -18.78 -6.52 0.38
C LYS A 220 -19.70 -5.55 -0.38
N GLU A 221 -20.88 -6.02 -0.75
CA GLU A 221 -21.89 -5.22 -1.41
C GLU A 221 -22.30 -4.01 -0.58
N LYS A 222 -22.62 -4.19 0.70
CA LYS A 222 -23.08 -3.09 1.58
C LYS A 222 -22.00 -2.04 1.79
N MET A 223 -20.74 -2.45 2.03
CA MET A 223 -19.61 -1.55 2.22
C MET A 223 -19.34 -0.75 0.95
N ILE A 224 -19.20 -1.43 -0.20
CA ILE A 224 -18.98 -0.78 -1.51
C ILE A 224 -20.09 0.23 -1.79
N GLN A 225 -21.36 -0.16 -1.63
CA GLN A 225 -22.48 0.73 -1.90
C GLN A 225 -22.54 1.91 -0.93
N THR A 226 -22.23 1.70 0.35
CA THR A 226 -22.19 2.79 1.34
C THR A 226 -21.17 3.84 0.94
N VAL A 227 -19.93 3.43 0.63
CA VAL A 227 -18.86 4.35 0.24
C VAL A 227 -19.19 5.08 -1.07
N ILE A 228 -19.68 4.35 -2.08
CA ILE A 228 -20.05 4.94 -3.37
C ILE A 228 -21.20 5.94 -3.22
N ASN A 229 -22.23 5.62 -2.43
CA ASN A 229 -23.37 6.50 -2.23
C ASN A 229 -22.97 7.79 -1.50
N VAL A 230 -22.13 7.69 -0.46
CA VAL A 230 -21.57 8.87 0.22
C VAL A 230 -20.82 9.76 -0.78
N ARG A 231 -19.96 9.18 -1.62
CA ARG A 231 -19.21 9.94 -2.62
C ARG A 231 -20.11 10.59 -3.67
N LYS A 232 -21.09 9.86 -4.22
CA LYS A 232 -22.05 10.37 -5.20
C LYS A 232 -22.91 11.51 -4.66
N ALA A 233 -23.23 11.48 -3.37
CA ALA A 233 -24.00 12.53 -2.71
C ALA A 233 -23.14 13.75 -2.29
N THR A 234 -21.81 13.67 -2.41
CA THR A 234 -20.89 14.72 -1.98
C THR A 234 -20.53 15.64 -3.13
N ASP A 235 -20.51 16.95 -2.89
CA ASP A 235 -20.17 17.94 -3.89
C ASP A 235 -18.67 17.93 -4.27
N THR A 236 -18.34 18.40 -5.48
CA THR A 236 -16.99 18.40 -6.04
C THR A 236 -15.97 19.16 -5.18
N LYS A 237 -16.35 20.24 -4.50
CA LYS A 237 -15.42 21.02 -3.66
C LYS A 237 -15.04 20.21 -2.43
N THR A 238 -16.01 19.52 -1.83
CA THR A 238 -15.77 18.62 -0.69
C THR A 238 -14.94 17.40 -1.11
N LEU A 239 -15.21 16.79 -2.26
CA LEU A 239 -14.40 15.67 -2.78
C LEU A 239 -12.93 16.08 -2.98
N LYS A 240 -12.66 17.25 -3.56
CA LYS A 240 -11.28 17.78 -3.69
C LYS A 240 -10.60 17.94 -2.34
N LYS A 241 -11.34 18.39 -1.31
CA LYS A 241 -10.81 18.50 0.06
C LYS A 241 -10.43 17.13 0.62
N TRP A 242 -11.21 16.08 0.36
CA TRP A 242 -10.88 14.71 0.79
C TRP A 242 -9.66 14.17 0.04
N THR A 243 -9.50 14.49 -1.25
CA THR A 243 -8.26 14.14 -1.97
C THR A 243 -7.03 14.78 -1.31
N SER A 244 -7.09 16.06 -0.93
CA SER A 244 -5.98 16.72 -0.22
C SER A 244 -5.77 16.18 1.20
N GLN A 245 -6.83 15.69 1.87
CA GLN A 245 -6.74 15.04 3.19
C GLN A 245 -5.87 13.78 3.16
N ARG A 246 -5.80 13.07 2.04
CA ARG A 246 -4.97 11.88 1.87
C ARG A 246 -3.51 12.16 2.24
N GLU A 247 -2.95 13.22 1.69
CA GLU A 247 -1.58 13.64 2.01
C GLU A 247 -1.46 14.06 3.46
N GLN A 248 -2.45 14.77 4.00
CA GLN A 248 -2.41 15.23 5.39
C GLN A 248 -2.35 14.05 6.38
N SER A 249 -3.05 12.94 6.10
CA SER A 249 -3.00 11.74 6.94
C SER A 249 -1.58 11.18 7.03
N MET A 250 -0.92 11.03 5.88
CA MET A 250 0.48 10.59 5.80
C MET A 250 1.40 11.56 6.53
N ARG A 251 1.28 12.87 6.25
CA ARG A 251 2.12 13.91 6.86
C ARG A 251 1.98 13.90 8.38
N ASN A 252 0.77 13.73 8.91
CA ASN A 252 0.53 13.63 10.35
C ASN A 252 1.22 12.40 10.95
N ALA A 253 1.13 11.24 10.27
CA ALA A 253 1.78 10.01 10.72
C ALA A 253 3.29 10.18 10.80
N TYR A 254 3.94 10.72 9.77
CA TYR A 254 5.40 10.98 9.82
C TYR A 254 5.78 12.05 10.84
N ASN A 255 5.00 13.11 10.98
CA ASN A 255 5.25 14.15 11.99
C ASN A 255 5.03 13.67 13.44
N SER A 256 4.45 12.49 13.64
CA SER A 256 4.34 11.86 14.97
C SER A 256 5.52 10.95 15.31
N LEU A 257 6.40 10.66 14.35
CA LEU A 257 7.54 9.75 14.57
C LEU A 257 8.69 10.46 15.30
N PRO A 258 9.46 9.73 16.13
CA PRO A 258 10.71 10.22 16.68
C PRO A 258 11.69 10.71 15.59
N LYS A 259 12.44 11.77 15.89
CA LYS A 259 13.37 12.39 14.93
C LYS A 259 14.44 11.42 14.42
N ASP A 260 15.03 10.63 15.31
CA ASP A 260 16.00 9.59 14.98
C ASP A 260 15.40 8.53 14.04
N LEU A 261 14.15 8.14 14.26
CA LEU A 261 13.46 7.20 13.37
C LEU A 261 13.23 7.78 11.97
N ILE A 262 12.92 9.08 11.87
CA ILE A 262 12.81 9.79 10.59
C ILE A 262 14.15 9.84 9.86
N GLU A 263 15.25 10.11 10.56
CA GLU A 263 16.58 10.13 9.95
C GLU A 263 17.01 8.73 9.47
N ASN A 264 16.75 7.69 10.27
CA ASN A 264 16.95 6.29 9.88
C ASN A 264 16.13 5.92 8.63
N PHE A 265 14.88 6.38 8.54
CA PHE A 265 14.06 6.21 7.34
C PHE A 265 14.68 6.93 6.13
N LYS A 266 15.07 8.20 6.27
CA LYS A 266 15.69 8.99 5.20
C LYS A 266 17.01 8.37 4.72
N GLU A 267 17.79 7.80 5.62
CA GLU A 267 19.01 7.04 5.32
C GLU A 267 18.67 5.79 4.52
N MET A 268 17.72 4.99 5.00
CA MET A 268 17.34 3.72 4.36
C MET A 268 16.86 3.90 2.92
N TYR A 269 16.06 4.93 2.64
CA TYR A 269 15.54 5.21 1.29
C TYR A 269 16.37 6.25 0.50
N SER A 270 17.60 6.54 0.91
CA SER A 270 18.40 7.64 0.31
C SER A 270 18.54 7.50 -1.22
N ASP A 271 18.83 6.29 -1.71
CA ASP A 271 18.98 6.03 -3.14
C ASP A 271 17.66 6.16 -3.90
N ASP A 272 16.53 5.73 -3.31
CA ASP A 272 15.20 5.93 -3.90
C ASP A 272 14.90 7.44 -4.04
N PHE A 273 15.27 8.26 -3.04
CA PHE A 273 15.10 9.72 -3.12
C PHE A 273 15.96 10.32 -4.23
N GLU A 274 17.22 9.91 -4.34
CA GLU A 274 18.18 10.47 -5.29
C GLU A 274 17.87 10.04 -6.72
N ILE A 275 17.80 8.74 -6.99
CA ILE A 275 17.65 8.16 -8.33
C ILE A 275 16.33 8.61 -8.97
N PHE A 276 15.24 8.62 -8.19
CA PHE A 276 13.93 9.03 -8.69
C PHE A 276 13.63 10.51 -8.43
N GLN A 277 14.57 11.29 -7.91
CA GLN A 277 14.40 12.71 -7.61
C GLN A 277 13.11 13.01 -6.81
N TYR A 278 12.94 12.31 -5.70
CA TYR A 278 11.93 12.62 -4.69
C TYR A 278 12.50 13.56 -3.63
N GLU A 279 11.63 14.38 -3.02
CA GLU A 279 12.05 15.33 -1.99
C GLU A 279 12.36 14.61 -0.67
N LYS A 280 13.65 14.42 -0.36
CA LYS A 280 14.10 13.79 0.89
C LYS A 280 13.75 14.60 2.15
N HIS A 281 13.78 15.92 2.05
CA HIS A 281 13.57 16.87 3.16
C HIS A 281 12.40 17.82 2.87
N PRO A 282 11.16 17.32 2.86
CA PRO A 282 10.02 18.14 2.50
C PRO A 282 9.65 19.14 3.60
N ILE A 283 9.22 20.33 3.19
CA ILE A 283 8.88 21.47 4.09
C ILE A 283 7.81 21.09 5.13
N TRP A 284 6.94 20.12 4.82
CA TRP A 284 5.87 19.69 5.74
C TRP A 284 6.35 18.78 6.88
N LEU A 285 7.59 18.26 6.82
CA LEU A 285 8.17 17.39 7.83
C LEU A 285 8.92 18.23 8.87
N LYS A 286 8.48 18.21 10.13
CA LYS A 286 8.90 19.15 11.17
C LYS A 286 10.27 18.84 11.83
N HIS A 287 11.03 17.87 11.31
CA HIS A 287 12.24 17.33 11.96
C HIS A 287 13.48 17.37 11.09
#